data_AF-A0A973G5W7-F1
#
_entry.id   AF-A0A973G5W7-F1
#
_cell.length_a   1.000
_cell.length_b   1.000
_cell.length_c   1.000
_cell.angle_alpha   90.00
_cell.angle_beta   90.00
_cell.angle_gamma   90.00
#
_symmetry.space_group_name_H-M   'P 1'
#
loop_
_entity.id
_entity.type
_entity.pdbx_description
1 polymer ?
#
loop_
_entity_poly.entity_id
_entity_poly.type
_entity_poly.pdbx_seq_one_letter_code
_entity_poly.pdbx_strand_id
1 'polypeptide(L)'
;MEEPTEEKMPFTDHLGELRTRLIRILIVVGIGSALCWYFKEYLFLIITRPLFQVLPQNSHMIYTGLPEAFFNYMKISFFASLFLTSPYTLYQLWKFVSPGLYRSEK
;
A
#
# COMPACT_ATOMS: atom_id res chain seq x y z
N MET A 1 42.18 -25.27 -14.37
CA MET A 1 41.51 -23.96 -14.32
C MET A 1 40.07 -24.27 -13.96
N GLU A 2 39.70 -24.06 -12.70
CA GLU A 2 38.32 -24.19 -12.28
C GLU A 2 37.59 -22.92 -12.70
N GLU A 3 36.68 -23.08 -13.67
CA GLU A 3 35.70 -22.07 -14.06
C GLU A 3 34.83 -21.77 -12.83
N PRO A 4 34.69 -20.50 -12.39
CA PRO A 4 33.76 -20.19 -11.31
C PRO A 4 32.36 -20.38 -11.87
N THR A 5 31.66 -21.41 -11.41
CA THR A 5 30.23 -21.57 -11.67
C THR A 5 29.52 -20.33 -11.14
N GLU A 6 29.08 -19.46 -12.05
CA GLU A 6 28.05 -18.46 -11.77
C GLU A 6 26.88 -19.20 -11.11
N GLU A 7 26.76 -19.08 -9.79
CA GLU A 7 25.57 -19.49 -9.05
C GLU A 7 24.40 -18.61 -9.51
N LYS A 8 23.76 -19.01 -10.60
CA LYS A 8 22.41 -18.58 -10.93
C LYS A 8 21.53 -18.95 -9.74
N MET A 9 21.23 -17.97 -8.88
CA MET A 9 20.30 -18.16 -7.77
C MET A 9 19.06 -18.94 -8.28
N PRO A 10 18.70 -20.06 -7.63
CA PRO A 10 17.52 -20.83 -7.97
C PRO A 10 16.30 -19.92 -8.05
N PHE A 11 15.45 -20.07 -9.08
CA PHE A 11 14.20 -19.32 -9.21
C PHE A 11 13.31 -19.41 -7.95
N THR A 12 13.43 -20.50 -7.19
CA THR A 12 12.78 -20.71 -5.90
C THR A 12 13.25 -19.74 -4.81
N ASP A 13 14.53 -19.35 -4.83
CA ASP A 13 15.11 -18.45 -3.83
C ASP A 13 14.65 -17.00 -4.07
N HIS A 14 14.55 -16.60 -5.33
CA HIS A 14 13.99 -15.30 -5.71
C HIS A 14 12.49 -15.18 -5.32
N LEU A 15 11.70 -16.26 -5.45
CA LEU A 15 10.32 -16.29 -4.97
C LEU A 15 10.23 -16.27 -3.44
N GLY A 16 11.18 -16.90 -2.74
CA GLY A 16 11.29 -16.84 -1.28
C GLY A 16 11.55 -15.41 -0.77
N GLU A 17 12.39 -14.67 -1.49
CA GLU A 17 12.63 -13.26 -1.24
C GLU A 17 11.35 -12.42 -1.46
N LEU A 18 10.64 -12.61 -2.58
CA LEU A 18 9.36 -11.93 -2.84
C LEU A 18 8.37 -12.13 -1.70
N ARG A 19 8.17 -13.38 -1.26
CA ARG A 19 7.25 -13.71 -0.18
C ARG A 19 7.59 -12.95 1.10
N THR A 20 8.86 -12.95 1.48
CA THR A 20 9.34 -12.30 2.69
C THR A 20 9.14 -10.79 2.64
N ARG A 21 9.40 -10.19 1.47
CA ARG A 21 9.20 -8.76 1.22
C ARG A 21 7.71 -8.39 1.24
N LEU A 22 6.87 -9.20 0.60
CA LEU A 22 5.42 -9.01 0.57
C LEU A 22 4.82 -9.05 1.97
N ILE A 23 5.22 -10.02 2.82
CA ILE A 23 4.77 -10.10 4.21
C ILE A 23 5.15 -8.84 4.98
N ARG A 24 6.37 -8.32 4.81
CA ARG A 24 6.81 -7.07 5.47
C ARG A 24 6.00 -5.86 5.00
N ILE A 25 5.70 -5.76 3.70
CA ILE A 25 4.84 -4.69 3.16
C ILE A 25 3.44 -4.79 3.76
N LEU A 26 2.85 -5.98 3.77
CA LEU A 26 1.52 -6.20 4.34
C LEU A 26 1.45 -5.82 5.82
N ILE A 27 2.48 -6.14 6.61
CA ILE A 27 2.55 -5.73 8.03
C ILE A 27 2.61 -4.21 8.15
N VAL A 28 3.48 -3.55 7.37
CA VAL A 28 3.65 -2.08 7.43
C VAL A 28 2.38 -1.36 6.97
N VAL A 29 1.75 -1.80 5.89
CA VAL A 29 0.45 -1.30 5.41
C VAL A 29 -0.65 -1.58 6.43
N GLY A 30 -0.66 -2.74 7.07
CA GLY A 30 -1.61 -3.09 8.12
C GLY A 30 -1.51 -2.16 9.33
N ILE A 31 -0.29 -1.94 9.84
CA ILE A 31 -0.02 -0.98 10.93
C ILE A 31 -0.39 0.45 10.50
N GLY A 32 0.01 0.86 9.30
CA GLY A 32 -0.36 2.15 8.73
C GLY A 32 -1.88 2.33 8.64
N SER A 33 -2.61 1.27 8.24
CA SER A 33 -4.08 1.28 8.14
C SER A 33 -4.73 1.44 9.51
N ALA A 34 -4.20 0.76 10.54
CA ALA A 34 -4.67 0.91 11.92
C ALA A 34 -4.43 2.34 12.44
N LEU A 35 -3.27 2.94 12.13
CA LEU A 35 -2.97 4.33 12.47
C LEU A 35 -3.91 5.30 11.74
N CYS A 36 -4.10 5.13 10.43
CA CYS A 36 -5.03 5.97 9.65
C CYS A 36 -6.48 5.82 10.11
N TRP A 37 -6.88 4.64 10.59
CA TRP A 37 -8.22 4.41 11.14
C TRP A 37 -8.51 5.27 12.36
N TYR A 38 -7.52 5.53 13.21
CA TYR A 38 -7.66 6.46 14.33
C TYR A 38 -8.02 7.88 13.85
N PHE A 39 -7.49 8.29 12.69
CA PHE A 39 -7.75 9.60 12.08
C PHE A 39 -8.81 9.56 10.96
N LYS A 40 -9.69 8.55 10.95
CA LYS A 40 -10.68 8.33 9.87
C LYS A 40 -11.60 9.52 9.61
N GLU A 41 -12.01 10.25 10.65
CA GLU A 41 -12.91 11.40 10.54
C GLU A 41 -12.23 12.57 9.83
N TYR A 42 -10.96 12.82 10.16
CA TYR A 42 -10.16 13.86 9.53
C TYR A 42 -9.90 13.53 8.05
N LEU A 43 -9.57 12.28 7.74
CA LEU A 43 -9.39 11.81 6.37
C LEU A 43 -10.69 11.91 5.56
N PHE A 44 -11.82 11.52 6.16
CA PHE A 44 -13.13 11.63 5.52
C PHE A 44 -13.49 13.08 5.20
N LEU A 45 -13.23 14.01 6.12
CA LEU A 45 -13.47 15.43 5.92
C LEU A 45 -12.62 16.02 4.80
N ILE A 46 -11.34 15.62 4.69
CA ILE A 46 -10.47 16.06 3.58
C ILE A 46 -11.04 15.61 2.23
N ILE A 47 -11.45 14.34 2.11
CA ILE A 47 -11.96 13.78 0.85
C ILE A 47 -13.31 14.38 0.46
N THR A 48 -14.16 14.67 1.43
CA THR A 48 -15.52 15.20 1.21
C THR A 48 -15.57 16.72 1.08
N ARG A 49 -14.52 17.44 1.51
CA ARG A 49 -14.42 18.90 1.37
C ARG A 49 -14.72 19.45 -0.03
N PRO A 50 -14.13 18.94 -1.14
CA PRO A 50 -14.45 19.44 -2.49
C PRO A 50 -15.91 19.19 -2.88
N LEU A 51 -16.52 18.14 -2.36
CA LEU A 51 -17.92 17.82 -2.61
C LEU A 51 -18.83 18.85 -1.93
N PHE A 52 -18.58 19.19 -0.65
CA PHE A 52 -19.36 20.22 0.05
C PHE A 52 -19.26 21.61 -0.59
N GLN A 53 -18.20 21.92 -1.33
CA GLN A 53 -18.05 23.21 -2.01
C GLN A 53 -18.98 23.37 -3.23
N VAL A 54 -19.40 22.27 -3.85
CA VAL A 54 -20.23 22.27 -5.06
C VAL A 54 -21.69 21.91 -4.77
N LEU A 55 -22.01 21.41 -3.57
CA LEU A 55 -23.39 21.08 -3.22
C LEU A 55 -24.22 22.33 -2.88
N PRO A 56 -25.53 22.29 -3.13
CA PRO A 56 -26.46 23.32 -2.69
C PRO A 56 -26.38 23.51 -1.17
N GLN A 57 -26.50 24.76 -0.71
CA GLN A 57 -26.56 25.07 0.71
C GLN A 57 -27.75 24.32 1.34
N ASN A 58 -27.51 23.62 2.45
CA ASN A 58 -28.43 22.67 3.14
C ASN A 58 -28.48 21.23 2.62
N SER A 59 -27.50 20.79 1.83
CA SER A 59 -27.40 19.37 1.48
C SER A 59 -26.64 18.59 2.57
N HIS A 60 -27.20 17.47 3.02
CA HIS A 60 -26.60 16.59 4.02
C HIS A 60 -26.22 15.24 3.43
N MET A 61 -25.06 14.71 3.84
CA MET A 61 -24.61 13.40 3.40
C MET A 61 -25.30 12.33 4.26
N ILE A 62 -25.98 11.39 3.62
CA ILE A 62 -26.61 10.24 4.27
C ILE A 62 -25.90 8.96 3.84
N TYR A 63 -25.70 8.04 4.78
CA TYR A 63 -25.31 6.67 4.45
C TYR A 63 -26.58 5.90 4.10
N THR A 64 -26.64 5.31 2.90
CA THR A 64 -27.81 4.59 2.41
C THR A 64 -27.91 3.17 2.97
N GLY A 65 -26.78 2.59 3.37
CA GLY A 65 -26.68 1.27 3.97
C GLY A 65 -26.03 1.30 5.34
N LEU A 66 -26.57 0.49 6.26
CA LEU A 66 -26.04 0.34 7.63
C LEU A 66 -24.53 -0.01 7.69
N PRO A 67 -23.98 -0.92 6.85
CA PRO A 67 -22.55 -1.21 6.86
C PRO A 67 -21.71 -0.24 6.00
N GLU A 68 -22.32 0.65 5.22
CA GLU A 68 -21.57 1.51 4.28
C GLU A 68 -20.61 2.45 5.01
N ALA A 69 -21.03 3.02 6.14
CA ALA A 69 -20.18 3.91 6.92
C ALA A 69 -18.89 3.19 7.37
N PHE A 70 -19.03 1.95 7.84
CA PHE A 70 -17.89 1.12 8.26
C PHE A 70 -16.95 0.81 7.09
N PHE A 71 -17.49 0.36 5.95
CA PHE A 71 -16.68 0.06 4.77
C PHE A 71 -16.02 1.31 4.17
N ASN A 72 -16.69 2.48 4.22
CA ASN A 72 -16.08 3.73 3.77
C ASN A 72 -14.88 4.10 4.62
N TYR A 73 -15.00 4.08 5.94
CA TYR A 73 -13.85 4.36 6.82
C TYR A 73 -12.71 3.35 6.63
N MET A 74 -13.04 2.08 6.38
CA MET A 74 -12.04 1.05 6.09
C MET A 74 -11.29 1.34 4.81
N LYS A 75 -12.01 1.63 3.72
CA LYS A 75 -11.43 1.98 2.43
C LYS A 75 -10.54 3.22 2.55
N ILE A 76 -11.04 4.27 3.18
CA ILE A 76 -10.30 5.53 3.33
C ILE A 76 -9.01 5.30 4.12
N SER A 77 -9.08 4.59 5.25
CA SER A 77 -7.91 4.31 6.08
C SER A 77 -6.89 3.44 5.36
N PHE A 78 -7.35 2.46 4.59
CA PHE A 78 -6.49 1.60 3.78
C PHE A 78 -5.80 2.37 2.63
N PHE A 79 -6.53 3.20 1.89
CA PHE A 79 -5.90 4.00 0.83
C PHE A 79 -4.93 5.04 1.41
N ALA A 80 -5.33 5.73 2.49
CA ALA A 80 -4.45 6.68 3.16
C ALA A 80 -3.15 6.02 3.66
N SER A 81 -3.23 4.80 4.21
CA SER A 81 -2.06 4.08 4.66
C SER A 81 -1.16 3.63 3.51
N LEU A 82 -1.72 3.27 2.35
CA LEU A 82 -0.94 2.97 1.16
C LEU A 82 -0.11 4.19 0.73
N PHE A 83 -0.69 5.40 0.77
CA PHE A 83 0.08 6.62 0.50
C PHE A 83 1.13 6.88 1.57
N LEU A 84 0.79 6.73 2.85
CA LEU A 84 1.70 6.93 3.97
C LEU A 84 2.91 5.97 3.93
N THR A 85 2.65 4.71 3.59
CA THR A 85 3.65 3.65 3.53
C THR A 85 4.28 3.50 2.13
N SER A 86 3.86 4.33 1.16
CA SER A 86 4.34 4.28 -0.21
C SER A 86 5.87 4.35 -0.35
N PRO A 87 6.63 5.18 0.41
CA PRO A 87 8.07 5.25 0.23
C PRO A 87 8.75 3.92 0.59
N TYR A 88 8.30 3.29 1.67
CA TYR A 88 8.80 2.00 2.11
C TYR A 88 8.37 0.87 1.17
N THR A 89 7.11 0.85 0.78
CA THR A 89 6.55 -0.17 -0.13
C THR A 89 7.25 -0.13 -1.49
N LEU A 90 7.45 1.07 -2.06
CA LEU A 90 8.17 1.27 -3.31
C LEU A 90 9.64 0.88 -3.20
N TYR A 91 10.32 1.23 -2.10
CA TYR A 91 11.70 0.80 -1.87
C TYR A 91 11.83 -0.73 -1.82
N GLN A 92 10.91 -1.38 -1.10
CA GLN A 92 10.91 -2.83 -0.94
C GLN A 92 10.61 -3.55 -2.26
N LEU A 93 9.74 -2.97 -3.09
CA LEU A 93 9.41 -3.43 -4.44
C LEU A 93 10.59 -3.21 -5.41
N TRP A 94 11.22 -2.04 -5.37
CA TRP A 94 12.38 -1.72 -6.22
C TRP A 94 13.55 -2.68 -5.96
N LYS A 95 13.86 -2.93 -4.69
CA LYS A 95 14.94 -3.86 -4.30
C LYS A 95 14.60 -5.33 -4.65
N PHE A 96 13.36 -5.64 -5.00
CA PHE A 96 12.99 -6.93 -5.59
C PHE A 96 13.10 -6.92 -7.13
N VAL A 97 12.75 -5.81 -7.79
CA VAL A 97 12.81 -5.69 -9.25
C VAL A 97 14.24 -5.50 -9.76
N SER A 98 15.09 -4.76 -9.05
CA SER A 98 16.47 -4.48 -9.47
C SER A 98 17.30 -5.73 -9.82
N PRO A 99 17.33 -6.82 -9.03
CA PRO A 99 18.08 -8.01 -9.43
C PRO A 99 17.55 -8.67 -10.73
N GLY A 100 16.27 -8.51 -11.06
CA GLY A 100 15.69 -9.03 -12.31
C GLY A 100 16.01 -8.21 -13.56
N LEU A 101 16.28 -6.90 -13.40
CA LEU A 101 16.54 -5.98 -14.52
C LEU A 101 18.04 -5.87 -14.85
N TYR A 102 18.92 -6.02 -13.85
CA TYR A 102 20.38 -5.96 -14.01
C TYR A 102 21.05 -7.31 -14.30
N ARG A 103 20.29 -8.30 -14.79
CA ARG A 103 20.83 -9.59 -15.29
C ARG A 103 21.77 -9.47 -16.50
N SER A 104 22.11 -8.26 -16.92
CA SER A 104 22.99 -7.96 -18.06
C SER A 104 24.35 -7.34 -17.68
N GLU A 105 24.66 -7.05 -16.42
CA GLU A 105 26.00 -6.58 -16.06
C GLU A 105 26.48 -7.08 -14.67
N LYS A 106 27.03 -8.29 -14.68
CA LYS A 106 28.35 -8.72 -14.13
C LYS A 106 28.32 -10.15 -13.64
#